data_AF-A0A3D3C0U2-F1
#
_entry.id   AF-A0A3D3C0U2-F1
#
_cell.length_a   1.000
_cell.length_b   1.000
_cell.length_c   1.000
_cell.angle_alpha   90.00
_cell.angle_beta   90.00
_cell.angle_gamma   90.00
#
_symmetry.space_group_name_H-M   'P 1'
#
loop_
_entity.id
_entity.type
_entity.pdbx_description
1 polymer ?
#
loop_
_entity_poly.entity_id
_entity_poly.type
_entity_poly.pdbx_seq_one_letter_code
_entity_poly.pdbx_strand_id
1 'polypeptide(L)'
;FGKEVVDRTQLGLYFAEVIPRHQYSTYALSYGGSNIEIPPGVAEHKMSASHVFDDEIMLHGLRPHMHFRGKYMRFRVVYPDGTQDDILNVPDYNFNWQPTYRLSEPMLLAAGSRVIIEGAFDNSEYNLGNPDPGAAVRGGAQSWDEMFIGYFSYYKTR
;
A
#
# COMPACT_ATOMS: atom_id res chain seq x y z
N PHE A 1 -28.12 -1.59 -0.50
CA PHE A 1 -28.91 -0.36 -0.73
C PHE A 1 -28.13 0.54 -1.67
N GLY A 2 -28.82 1.20 -2.59
CA GLY A 2 -28.27 2.23 -3.46
C GLY A 2 -29.44 2.88 -4.19
N LYS A 3 -29.43 4.21 -4.31
CA LYS A 3 -30.41 4.95 -5.12
C LYS A 3 -29.64 5.58 -6.26
N GLU A 4 -30.19 5.51 -7.47
CA GLU A 4 -29.65 6.26 -8.59
C GLU A 4 -29.64 7.75 -8.25
N VAL A 5 -28.48 8.37 -8.42
CA VAL A 5 -28.26 9.79 -8.18
C VAL A 5 -27.37 10.35 -9.28
N VAL A 6 -27.53 11.63 -9.57
CA VAL A 6 -26.60 12.36 -10.43
C VAL A 6 -25.47 12.88 -9.55
N ASP A 7 -24.25 12.41 -9.82
CA ASP A 7 -23.06 12.92 -9.16
C ASP A 7 -22.45 14.10 -9.96
N ARG A 8 -21.88 15.07 -9.25
CA ARG A 8 -21.12 16.19 -9.82
C ARG A 8 -19.84 16.41 -9.04
N THR A 9 -19.09 15.34 -8.79
CA THR A 9 -17.77 15.45 -8.15
C THR A 9 -16.85 16.34 -8.99
N GLN A 10 -16.19 17.29 -8.33
CA GLN A 10 -15.24 18.23 -8.95
C GLN A 10 -13.90 18.15 -8.24
N LEU A 11 -12.82 18.35 -9.00
CA LEU A 11 -11.45 18.45 -8.48
C LEU A 11 -10.90 19.84 -8.77
N GLY A 12 -10.49 20.55 -7.71
CA GLY A 12 -9.72 21.79 -7.84
C GLY A 12 -8.23 21.48 -7.93
N LEU A 13 -7.58 21.95 -9.00
CA LEU A 13 -6.13 21.84 -9.16
C LEU A 13 -5.50 23.22 -9.02
N TYR A 14 -4.50 23.31 -8.14
CA TYR A 14 -3.71 24.52 -7.92
C TYR A 14 -2.33 24.31 -8.52
N PHE A 15 -1.90 25.24 -9.37
CA PHE A 15 -0.60 25.16 -10.05
C PHE A 15 0.35 26.21 -9.49
N ALA A 16 1.60 25.83 -9.29
CA ALA A 16 2.64 26.78 -8.91
C ALA A 16 3.00 27.68 -10.10
N GLU A 17 3.25 28.96 -9.84
CA GLU A 17 3.73 29.91 -10.86
C GLU A 17 5.19 29.64 -11.28
N VAL A 18 5.96 29.04 -10.37
CA VAL A 18 7.36 28.69 -10.57
C VAL A 18 7.56 27.18 -10.45
N ILE A 19 8.52 26.64 -11.21
CA ILE A 19 8.84 25.21 -11.17
C ILE A 19 9.36 24.87 -9.76
N PRO A 20 8.74 23.92 -9.05
CA PRO A 20 9.21 23.49 -7.74
C PRO A 20 10.61 22.88 -7.80
N ARG A 21 11.40 23.07 -6.73
CA ARG A 21 12.75 22.48 -6.62
C ARG A 21 12.74 20.94 -6.66
N HIS A 22 11.69 20.31 -6.14
CA HIS A 22 11.57 18.87 -6.05
C HIS A 22 10.21 18.41 -6.61
N GLN A 23 10.23 17.30 -7.34
CA GLN A 23 9.02 16.62 -7.80
C GLN A 23 8.60 15.58 -6.76
N TYR A 24 7.45 15.82 -6.14
CA TYR A 24 6.83 14.85 -5.24
C TYR A 24 6.18 13.73 -6.06
N SER A 25 6.52 12.49 -5.76
CA SER A 25 6.10 11.30 -6.48
C SER A 25 5.49 10.28 -5.54
N THR A 26 4.58 9.45 -6.06
CA THR A 26 4.05 8.28 -5.35
C THR A 26 4.42 7.02 -6.12
N TYR A 27 5.15 6.11 -5.49
CA TYR A 27 5.47 4.80 -6.05
C TYR A 27 4.52 3.74 -5.47
N ALA A 28 3.98 2.90 -6.33
CA ALA A 28 3.06 1.82 -5.96
C ALA A 28 3.79 0.47 -6.02
N LEU A 29 4.30 0.00 -4.87
CA LEU A 29 4.95 -1.29 -4.78
C LEU A 29 3.90 -2.41 -4.77
N SER A 30 3.83 -3.17 -5.86
CA SER A 30 2.98 -4.34 -6.00
C SER A 30 3.45 -5.23 -7.15
N TYR A 31 2.92 -6.45 -7.25
CA TYR A 31 3.01 -7.28 -8.46
C TYR A 31 1.79 -7.14 -9.37
N GLY A 32 1.06 -6.02 -9.28
CA GLY A 32 -0.15 -5.77 -10.07
C GLY A 32 -1.28 -6.78 -9.86
N GLY A 33 -1.32 -7.46 -8.70
CA GLY A 33 -2.30 -8.49 -8.38
C GLY A 33 -2.06 -9.85 -9.04
N SER A 34 -1.12 -9.96 -9.98
CA SER A 34 -0.86 -11.19 -10.75
C SER A 34 -0.39 -12.38 -9.93
N ASN A 35 0.12 -12.14 -8.72
CA ASN A 35 0.62 -13.16 -7.80
C ASN A 35 -0.34 -13.46 -6.64
N ILE A 36 -1.58 -12.97 -6.70
CA ILE A 36 -2.58 -13.18 -5.66
C ILE A 36 -3.48 -14.35 -6.06
N GLU A 37 -3.40 -15.44 -5.30
CA GLU A 37 -4.35 -16.56 -5.34
C GLU A 37 -4.57 -17.07 -3.91
N ILE A 38 -5.68 -16.64 -3.30
CA ILE A 38 -5.99 -16.91 -1.89
C ILE A 38 -6.99 -18.06 -1.84
N PRO A 39 -6.65 -19.20 -1.22
CA PRO A 39 -7.57 -20.32 -1.09
C PRO A 39 -8.77 -19.99 -0.16
N PRO A 40 -9.90 -20.69 -0.32
CA PRO A 40 -11.04 -20.59 0.60
C PRO A 40 -10.66 -20.88 2.06
N GLY A 41 -11.29 -20.18 3.00
CA GLY A 41 -11.22 -20.48 4.44
C GLY A 41 -9.88 -20.18 5.13
N VAL A 42 -8.86 -19.69 4.41
CA VAL A 42 -7.52 -19.46 4.98
C VAL A 42 -7.51 -18.21 5.85
N ALA A 43 -7.21 -18.37 7.15
CA ALA A 43 -7.14 -17.26 8.11
C ALA A 43 -5.91 -16.35 7.97
N GLU A 44 -4.89 -16.81 7.24
CA GLU A 44 -3.67 -16.03 6.99
C GLU A 44 -2.94 -16.46 5.71
N HIS A 45 -3.21 -15.75 4.61
CA HIS A 45 -2.48 -15.89 3.37
C HIS A 45 -1.44 -14.77 3.25
N LYS A 46 -0.16 -15.11 3.46
CA LYS A 46 0.94 -14.14 3.54
C LYS A 46 1.38 -13.65 2.16
N MET A 47 1.68 -12.36 2.10
CA MET A 47 2.20 -11.68 0.92
C MET A 47 3.43 -10.86 1.27
N SER A 48 4.32 -10.69 0.29
CA SER A 48 5.42 -9.75 0.38
C SER A 48 5.75 -9.19 -1.00
N ALA A 49 6.28 -7.97 -1.06
CA ALA A 49 6.89 -7.38 -2.23
C ALA A 49 8.06 -6.48 -1.81
N SER A 50 9.03 -6.26 -2.68
CA SER A 50 10.17 -5.38 -2.39
C SER A 50 10.62 -4.58 -3.61
N HIS A 51 11.19 -3.40 -3.37
CA HIS A 51 11.78 -2.54 -4.39
C HIS A 51 13.07 -1.91 -3.87
N VAL A 52 14.05 -1.72 -4.75
CA VAL A 52 15.29 -1.00 -4.46
C VAL A 52 15.18 0.38 -5.12
N PHE A 53 15.38 1.44 -4.33
CA PHE A 53 15.49 2.79 -4.88
C PHE A 53 16.92 3.03 -5.37
N ASP A 54 17.08 3.26 -6.67
CA ASP A 54 18.40 3.51 -7.27
C ASP A 54 18.98 4.88 -6.90
N ASP A 55 18.10 5.86 -6.66
CA ASP A 55 18.46 7.21 -6.24
C ASP A 55 18.21 7.43 -4.74
N GLU A 56 18.91 8.39 -4.14
CA GLU A 56 18.60 8.87 -2.80
C GLU A 56 17.25 9.60 -2.79
N ILE A 57 16.38 9.26 -1.84
CA ILE A 57 15.05 9.83 -1.73
C ILE A 57 14.77 10.37 -0.33
N MET A 58 13.91 11.38 -0.27
CA MET A 58 13.28 11.83 0.97
C MET A 58 11.87 11.26 1.05
N LEU A 59 11.66 10.28 1.91
CA LEU A 59 10.37 9.63 2.15
C LEU A 59 9.51 10.48 3.10
N HIS A 60 8.25 10.67 2.74
CA HIS A 60 7.31 11.51 3.48
C HIS A 60 6.05 10.80 3.92
N GLY A 61 5.63 9.75 3.21
CA GLY A 61 4.38 9.08 3.52
C GLY A 61 4.30 7.66 3.00
N LEU A 62 3.47 6.89 3.67
CA LEU A 62 3.27 5.47 3.43
C LEU A 62 1.77 5.20 3.44
N ARG A 63 1.27 4.37 2.51
CA ARG A 63 -0.13 3.94 2.52
C ARG A 63 -0.23 2.46 2.18
N PRO A 64 -0.70 1.61 3.11
CA PRO A 64 -1.13 0.26 2.78
C PRO A 64 -2.44 0.31 2.00
N HIS A 65 -2.58 -0.58 1.03
CA HIS A 65 -3.81 -0.76 0.28
C HIS A 65 -4.03 -2.24 -0.01
N MET A 66 -5.16 -2.73 0.49
CA MET A 66 -5.70 -4.07 0.34
C MET A 66 -7.23 -4.00 0.28
N HIS A 67 -7.89 -5.00 -0.28
CA HIS A 67 -9.35 -5.04 -0.32
C HIS A 67 -9.92 -5.70 0.95
N PHE A 68 -11.12 -6.30 0.84
CA PHE A 68 -11.91 -6.77 1.96
C PHE A 68 -11.19 -7.77 2.87
N ARG A 69 -10.24 -8.53 2.34
CA ARG A 69 -9.54 -9.57 3.09
C ARG A 69 -8.24 -9.07 3.72
N GLY A 70 -7.86 -7.82 3.53
CA GLY A 70 -6.65 -7.27 4.13
C GLY A 70 -6.64 -7.44 5.66
N LYS A 71 -5.62 -8.11 6.20
CA LYS A 71 -5.49 -8.41 7.64
C LYS A 71 -4.50 -7.48 8.32
N TYR A 72 -3.30 -7.36 7.76
CA TYR A 72 -2.26 -6.45 8.24
C TYR A 72 -1.27 -6.13 7.13
N MET A 73 -0.53 -5.03 7.28
CA MET A 73 0.61 -4.71 6.42
C MET A 73 1.68 -3.95 7.20
N ARG A 74 2.94 -4.38 7.04
CA ARG A 74 4.14 -3.76 7.57
C ARG A 74 5.07 -3.31 6.45
N PHE A 75 5.77 -2.21 6.69
CA PHE A 75 6.74 -1.61 5.80
C PHE A 75 8.06 -1.53 6.55
N ARG A 76 9.14 -1.89 5.87
CA ARG A 76 10.48 -1.90 6.40
C ARG A 76 11.47 -1.50 5.31
N VAL A 77 12.59 -0.94 5.72
CA VAL A 77 13.71 -0.63 4.84
C VAL A 77 14.92 -1.46 5.24
N VAL A 78 15.69 -1.89 4.26
CA VAL A 78 17.01 -2.50 4.42
C VAL A 78 18.00 -1.59 3.70
N TYR A 79 18.92 -0.99 4.44
CA TYR A 79 19.90 -0.06 3.91
C TYR A 79 21.06 -0.82 3.22
N PRO A 80 21.88 -0.13 2.40
CA PRO A 80 23.01 -0.75 1.71
C PRO A 80 24.05 -1.42 2.62
N ASP A 81 24.17 -0.96 3.86
CA ASP A 81 25.06 -1.54 4.88
C ASP A 81 24.46 -2.78 5.58
N GLY A 82 23.21 -3.14 5.25
CA GLY A 82 22.48 -4.27 5.82
C GLY A 82 21.65 -3.94 7.06
N THR A 83 21.75 -2.73 7.61
CA THR A 83 20.88 -2.27 8.72
C THR A 83 19.43 -2.17 8.27
N GLN A 84 18.49 -2.19 9.22
CA GLN A 84 17.06 -2.28 8.93
C GLN A 84 16.23 -1.45 9.90
N ASP A 85 15.21 -0.78 9.38
CA ASP A 85 14.20 -0.08 10.18
C ASP A 85 12.79 -0.49 9.76
N ASP A 86 11.90 -0.67 10.73
CA ASP A 86 10.46 -0.75 10.50
C ASP A 86 9.90 0.68 10.41
N ILE A 87 9.25 1.01 9.29
CA ILE A 87 8.84 2.39 8.97
C ILE A 87 7.32 2.61 9.02
N LEU A 88 6.52 1.53 8.96
CA LEU A 88 5.09 1.55 9.24
C LEU A 88 4.63 0.15 9.63
N ASN A 89 3.77 0.05 10.64
CA ASN A 89 3.08 -1.18 11.00
C ASN A 89 1.58 -0.91 11.16
N VAL A 90 0.75 -1.56 10.35
CA VAL A 90 -0.71 -1.55 10.47
C VAL A 90 -1.15 -2.98 10.81
N PRO A 91 -1.22 -3.32 12.11
CA PRO A 91 -1.42 -4.71 12.57
C PRO A 91 -2.87 -5.19 12.50
N ASP A 92 -3.83 -4.27 12.45
CA ASP A 92 -5.26 -4.54 12.29
C ASP A 92 -5.78 -3.67 11.15
N TYR A 93 -5.53 -4.13 9.93
CA TYR A 93 -5.90 -3.38 8.73
C TYR A 93 -7.41 -3.37 8.56
N ASN A 94 -7.97 -2.20 8.27
CA ASN A 94 -9.39 -2.03 8.01
C ASN A 94 -9.57 -1.46 6.60
N PHE A 95 -10.31 -2.18 5.75
CA PHE A 95 -10.62 -1.75 4.38
C PHE A 95 -11.27 -0.36 4.31
N ASN A 96 -12.02 0.05 5.32
CA ASN A 96 -12.66 1.37 5.35
C ASN A 96 -11.71 2.48 5.84
N TRP A 97 -10.50 2.13 6.29
CA TRP A 97 -9.50 3.05 6.81
C TRP A 97 -8.18 2.92 6.04
N GLN A 98 -8.09 3.62 4.91
CA GLN A 98 -6.93 3.57 4.02
C GLN A 98 -6.23 4.93 3.86
N PRO A 99 -5.87 5.62 4.96
CA PRO A 99 -5.23 6.92 4.87
C PRO A 99 -3.77 6.79 4.40
N THR A 100 -3.23 7.88 3.88
CA THR A 100 -1.78 8.04 3.83
C THR A 100 -1.25 8.43 5.21
N TYR A 101 -0.42 7.57 5.79
CA TYR A 101 0.34 7.87 7.00
C TYR A 101 1.51 8.77 6.62
N ARG A 102 1.43 10.05 7.01
CA ARG A 102 2.54 11.00 6.83
C ARG A 102 3.51 10.83 7.99
N LEU A 103 4.79 10.74 7.67
CA LEU A 103 5.85 10.69 8.67
C LEU A 103 5.93 12.04 9.38
N SER A 104 6.03 12.03 10.70
CA SER A 104 6.26 13.25 11.50
C SER A 104 7.58 13.91 11.12
N GLU A 105 8.59 13.07 10.86
CA GLU A 105 9.89 13.47 10.35
C GLU A 105 10.15 12.71 9.04
N PRO A 106 10.33 13.41 7.91
CA PRO A 106 10.71 12.78 6.66
C PRO A 106 12.01 11.97 6.80
N MET A 107 12.07 10.81 6.17
CA MET A 107 13.22 9.89 6.27
C MET A 107 14.06 9.96 4.99
N LEU A 108 15.36 10.19 5.15
CA LEU A 108 16.31 10.08 4.04
C LEU A 108 16.65 8.61 3.80
N LEU A 109 16.32 8.07 2.62
CA LEU A 109 16.75 6.74 2.21
C LEU A 109 17.87 6.88 1.20
N ALA A 110 19.05 6.35 1.54
CA ALA A 110 20.20 6.34 0.65
C ALA A 110 19.91 5.53 -0.62
N ALA A 111 20.55 5.89 -1.73
CA ALA A 111 20.56 5.08 -2.95
C ALA A 111 20.96 3.62 -2.63
N GLY A 112 20.26 2.66 -3.22
CA GLY A 112 20.40 1.24 -2.94
C GLY A 112 19.59 0.73 -1.75
N SER A 113 18.86 1.59 -1.04
CA SER A 113 17.94 1.15 0.02
C SER A 113 16.81 0.31 -0.55
N ARG A 114 16.58 -0.85 0.05
CA ARG A 114 15.51 -1.78 -0.33
C ARG A 114 14.32 -1.62 0.60
N VAL A 115 13.19 -1.17 0.09
CA VAL A 115 11.92 -1.20 0.82
C VAL A 115 11.25 -2.55 0.62
N ILE A 116 10.62 -3.05 1.69
CA ILE A 116 9.90 -4.32 1.69
C ILE A 116 8.55 -4.04 2.36
N ILE A 117 7.50 -4.55 1.74
CA ILE A 117 6.18 -4.66 2.35
C ILE A 117 5.88 -6.13 2.60
N GLU A 118 5.27 -6.40 3.74
CA GLU A 118 4.82 -7.73 4.13
C GLU A 118 3.44 -7.60 4.76
N GLY A 119 2.58 -8.58 4.52
CA GLY A 119 1.21 -8.53 5.00
C GLY A 119 0.53 -9.87 4.86
N ALA A 120 -0.76 -9.90 5.17
CA ALA A 120 -1.59 -11.06 4.92
C ALA A 120 -3.03 -10.72 4.61
N PHE A 121 -3.70 -11.68 3.99
CA PHE A 121 -5.14 -11.70 3.84
C PHE A 121 -5.79 -12.72 4.78
N ASP A 122 -7.00 -12.43 5.24
CA ASP A 122 -7.88 -13.35 5.96
C ASP A 122 -9.12 -13.64 5.10
N ASN A 123 -9.13 -14.83 4.48
CA ASN A 123 -10.25 -15.37 3.71
C ASN A 123 -11.06 -16.40 4.52
N SER A 124 -10.92 -16.42 5.84
CA SER A 124 -11.73 -17.26 6.71
C SER A 124 -13.12 -16.68 6.96
N GLU A 125 -13.99 -17.48 7.57
CA GLU A 125 -15.32 -17.07 8.04
C GLU A 125 -15.28 -16.06 9.21
N TYR A 126 -14.11 -15.87 9.85
CA TYR A 126 -13.95 -14.97 10.98
C TYR A 126 -13.70 -13.52 10.58
N ASN A 127 -13.31 -13.27 9.32
CA ASN A 127 -13.24 -11.93 8.77
C ASN A 127 -14.65 -11.48 8.36
N LEU A 128 -15.32 -10.71 9.22
CA LEU A 128 -16.68 -10.19 8.96
C LEU A 128 -16.78 -9.26 7.73
N GLY A 129 -15.65 -8.73 7.25
CA GLY A 129 -15.58 -7.96 6.01
C GLY A 129 -15.52 -8.81 4.74
N ASN A 130 -15.25 -10.12 4.87
CA ASN A 130 -15.16 -11.05 3.75
C ASN A 130 -16.57 -11.38 3.19
N PRO A 131 -16.89 -11.01 1.94
CA PRO A 131 -18.22 -11.25 1.37
C PRO A 131 -18.47 -12.73 1.03
N ASP A 132 -17.41 -13.52 0.83
CA ASP A 132 -17.50 -14.94 0.49
C ASP A 132 -16.21 -15.67 0.91
N PRO A 133 -16.19 -16.31 2.11
CA PRO A 133 -15.05 -17.11 2.57
C PRO A 133 -14.92 -18.48 1.89
N GLY A 134 -15.94 -18.91 1.14
CA GLY A 134 -15.93 -20.17 0.39
C GLY A 134 -15.27 -20.05 -0.99
N ALA A 135 -15.07 -18.83 -1.48
CA ALA A 135 -14.46 -18.58 -2.78
C ALA A 135 -12.93 -18.57 -2.73
N ALA A 136 -12.31 -19.07 -3.82
CA ALA A 136 -10.93 -18.75 -4.13
C ALA A 136 -10.86 -17.34 -4.72
N VAL A 137 -9.88 -16.55 -4.30
CA VAL A 137 -9.82 -15.11 -4.61
C VAL A 137 -8.55 -14.81 -5.38
N ARG A 138 -8.65 -13.92 -6.38
CA ARG A 138 -7.54 -13.51 -7.23
C ARG A 138 -7.33 -12.00 -7.18
N GLY A 139 -6.22 -11.56 -7.74
CA GLY A 139 -5.96 -10.13 -7.92
C GLY A 139 -6.92 -9.48 -8.93
N GLY A 140 -7.42 -8.30 -8.62
CA GLY A 140 -8.37 -7.58 -9.48
C GLY A 140 -8.74 -6.20 -8.95
N ALA A 141 -9.50 -5.45 -9.76
CA ALA A 141 -9.86 -4.06 -9.45
C ALA A 141 -11.09 -3.93 -8.55
N GLN A 142 -11.89 -4.99 -8.42
CA GLN A 142 -13.10 -4.96 -7.63
C GLN A 142 -12.78 -5.27 -6.18
N SER A 143 -13.53 -4.70 -5.23
CA SER A 143 -13.28 -4.93 -3.80
C SER A 143 -13.47 -6.38 -3.36
N TRP A 144 -14.19 -7.19 -4.15
CA TRP A 144 -14.31 -8.64 -3.91
C TRP A 144 -13.16 -9.47 -4.48
N ASP A 145 -12.39 -8.90 -5.43
CA ASP A 145 -11.04 -9.35 -5.78
C ASP A 145 -10.05 -8.79 -4.74
N GLU A 146 -8.74 -8.95 -4.95
CA GLU A 146 -7.73 -8.39 -4.03
C GLU A 146 -6.65 -7.54 -4.70
N MET A 147 -6.06 -6.66 -3.89
CA MET A 147 -4.85 -5.92 -4.20
C MET A 147 -3.89 -6.00 -3.01
N PHE A 148 -2.59 -5.99 -3.29
CA PHE A 148 -1.55 -5.90 -2.27
C PHE A 148 -0.55 -4.83 -2.68
N ILE A 149 -0.78 -3.60 -2.20
CA ILE A 149 -0.01 -2.43 -2.62
C ILE A 149 0.50 -1.66 -1.40
N GLY A 150 1.80 -1.39 -1.41
CA GLY A 150 2.41 -0.39 -0.54
C GLY A 150 2.74 0.86 -1.33
N TYR A 151 2.10 1.98 -1.00
CA TYR A 151 2.43 3.26 -1.60
C TYR A 151 3.50 3.99 -0.79
N PHE A 152 4.47 4.57 -1.49
CA PHE A 152 5.55 5.38 -0.93
C PHE A 152 5.48 6.77 -1.56
N SER A 153 5.32 7.80 -0.75
CA SER A 153 5.31 9.20 -1.20
C SER A 153 6.64 9.88 -0.86
N TYR A 154 7.37 10.34 -1.86
CA TYR A 154 8.75 10.83 -1.71
C TYR A 154 9.13 11.84 -2.79
N TYR A 155 10.32 12.43 -2.68
CA TYR A 155 11.01 13.09 -3.79
C TYR A 155 12.46 12.62 -3.87
N LYS A 156 13.09 12.70 -5.06
CA LYS A 156 14.52 12.44 -5.24
C LYS A 156 15.35 13.65 -4.83
N THR A 157 16.40 13.44 -4.05
CA THR A 157 17.21 14.55 -3.52
C THR A 157 18.14 15.18 -4.56
N ARG A 158 18.40 14.47 -5.67
CA ARG A 158 19.23 14.89 -6.80
C ARG A 158 18.51 14.64 -8.12
#